data_AF-A0A2R5L312-F1
#
_entry.id   AF-A0A2R5L312-F1
#
_cell.length_a   1.000
_cell.length_b   1.000
_cell.length_c   1.000
_cell.angle_alpha   90.00
_cell.angle_beta   90.00
_cell.angle_gamma   90.00
#
_symmetry.space_group_name_H-M   'P 1'
#
loop_
_entity.id
_entity.type
_entity.pdbx_description
1 polymer ?
#
loop_
_entity_poly.entity_id
_entity_poly.type
_entity_poly.pdbx_seq_one_letter_code
_entity_poly.pdbx_strand_id
1 'polypeptide(L)'
;GPCIAKKHESASKEYVGAIDAVLTFDEVDKWLDEEEIDYIDGGTCKVNRAGSYFGGSYPVVGGILEGISETIKRKGLTQLKIDGLDECMELFEELSKGTITGTCVEVSVCRKSCVGGPSGSNVSSSTFSRVQIL
;
A
#
# COMPACT_ATOMS: atom_id res chain seq x y z
N GLY A 1 -1.50 -2.06 9.82
CA GLY A 1 -1.19 -1.90 8.38
C GLY A 1 -0.14 -2.91 7.94
N PRO A 2 0.07 -3.16 6.65
CA PRO A 2 0.86 -4.31 6.19
C PRO A 2 2.38 -4.06 6.17
N CYS A 3 2.85 -2.88 6.58
CA CYS A 3 4.21 -2.41 6.29
C CYS A 3 4.92 -1.87 7.53
N ILE A 4 6.10 -2.43 7.82
CA ILE A 4 7.00 -1.94 8.88
C ILE A 4 7.63 -0.59 8.54
N ALA A 5 7.82 -0.26 7.26
CA ALA A 5 8.44 1.00 6.85
C ALA A 5 7.61 2.22 7.29
N LYS A 6 6.30 2.06 7.48
CA LYS A 6 5.42 3.12 7.98
C LYS A 6 5.76 3.54 9.41
N LYS A 7 6.33 2.65 10.23
CA LYS A 7 6.83 3.01 11.58
C LYS A 7 8.03 3.93 11.51
N HIS A 8 8.93 3.67 10.56
CA HIS A 8 10.07 4.55 10.30
C HIS A 8 9.60 5.88 9.70
N GLU A 9 8.67 5.84 8.75
CA GLU A 9 8.07 7.04 8.14
C GLU A 9 7.46 7.96 9.18
N SER A 10 6.66 7.43 10.13
CA SER A 10 6.05 8.24 11.19
C SER A 10 7.05 8.91 12.13
N ALA A 11 8.28 8.38 12.25
CA ALA A 11 9.33 8.99 13.05
C ALA A 11 10.07 10.13 12.33
N SER A 12 9.76 10.38 11.05
CA SER A 12 10.39 11.44 10.27
C SER A 12 9.97 12.82 10.79
N LYS A 13 10.88 13.79 10.71
CA LYS A 13 10.66 15.16 11.20
C LYS A 13 9.41 15.83 10.65
N GLU A 14 9.03 15.47 9.42
CA GLU A 14 7.84 15.99 8.71
C GLU A 14 6.52 15.60 9.38
N TYR A 15 6.50 14.52 10.17
CA TYR A 15 5.28 13.97 10.76
C TYR A 15 5.26 14.04 12.30
N VAL A 16 6.20 14.77 12.91
CA VAL A 16 6.28 14.92 14.37
C VAL A 16 5.00 15.56 14.90
N GLY A 17 4.32 14.86 15.81
CA GLY A 17 3.06 15.30 16.42
C GLY A 17 1.82 15.08 15.55
N ALA A 18 1.96 14.51 14.34
CA ALA A 18 0.82 14.17 13.48
C ALA A 18 0.35 12.72 13.63
N ILE A 19 1.24 11.82 14.09
CA ILE A 19 0.99 10.39 14.21
C ILE A 19 1.44 9.93 15.60
N ASP A 20 0.50 9.45 16.42
CA ASP A 20 0.79 8.96 17.78
C ASP A 20 1.35 7.53 17.78
N ALA A 21 0.84 6.67 16.89
CA ALA A 21 1.24 5.27 16.81
C ALA A 21 1.04 4.69 15.40
N VAL A 22 1.88 3.70 15.07
CA VAL A 22 1.75 2.90 13.85
C VAL A 22 1.79 1.43 14.24
N LEU A 23 0.69 0.72 13.97
CA LEU A 23 0.56 -0.72 14.24
C LEU A 23 0.55 -1.51 12.94
N THR A 24 1.21 -2.67 12.94
CA THR A 24 1.07 -3.64 11.85
C THR A 24 -0.24 -4.43 11.96
N PHE A 25 -0.64 -5.19 10.93
CA PHE A 25 -1.80 -6.07 11.07
C PHE A 25 -1.49 -7.21 12.05
N ASP A 26 -0.28 -7.78 12.01
CA ASP A 26 0.16 -8.80 12.96
C ASP A 26 0.08 -8.34 14.43
N GLU A 27 0.39 -7.06 14.71
CA GLU A 27 0.30 -6.49 16.05
C GLU A 27 -1.14 -6.29 16.50
N VAL A 28 -2.03 -5.89 15.59
CA VAL A 28 -3.45 -5.76 15.87
C VAL A 28 -4.08 -7.13 16.12
N ASP A 29 -3.77 -8.12 15.28
CA ASP A 29 -4.26 -9.50 15.46
C ASP A 29 -3.83 -10.06 16.81
N LYS A 30 -2.54 -9.91 17.16
CA LYS A 30 -2.03 -10.33 18.48
C LYS A 30 -2.73 -9.63 19.64
N TRP A 31 -3.03 -8.33 19.50
CA TRP A 31 -3.71 -7.59 20.55
C TRP A 31 -5.18 -8.01 20.70
N LEU A 32 -5.89 -8.27 19.60
CA LEU A 32 -7.25 -8.80 19.65
C LEU A 32 -7.30 -10.19 20.30
N ASP A 33 -6.32 -11.05 20.01
CA ASP A 33 -6.19 -12.37 20.65
C ASP A 33 -5.95 -12.24 22.17
N GLU A 34 -5.11 -11.30 22.61
CA GLU A 34 -4.82 -11.03 24.03
C GLU A 34 -6.04 -10.51 24.80
N GLU A 35 -6.93 -9.77 24.13
CA GLU A 35 -8.18 -9.24 24.69
C GLU A 35 -9.37 -10.21 24.53
N GLU A 36 -9.13 -11.41 24.00
CA GLU A 36 -10.14 -12.44 23.73
C GLU A 36 -11.30 -11.92 22.81
N ILE A 37 -10.96 -11.09 21.81
CA ILE A 37 -11.92 -10.50 20.88
C ILE A 37 -11.98 -11.30 19.57
N ASP A 38 -13.08 -12.01 19.34
CA ASP A 38 -13.40 -12.61 18.04
C ASP A 38 -14.13 -11.62 17.13
N TYR A 39 -13.47 -11.22 16.04
CA TYR A 39 -14.00 -10.28 15.05
C TYR A 39 -14.54 -10.97 13.78
N ILE A 40 -14.39 -12.29 13.65
CA ILE A 40 -14.86 -13.05 12.47
C ILE A 40 -16.39 -13.10 12.45
N ASP A 41 -17.00 -13.31 13.61
CA ASP A 41 -18.45 -13.45 13.76
C ASP A 41 -19.16 -12.11 14.12
N GLY A 42 -18.40 -11.02 14.26
CA GLY A 42 -18.88 -9.72 14.77
C GLY A 42 -19.83 -8.93 13.86
N GLY A 43 -20.18 -9.46 12.68
CA GLY A 43 -21.00 -8.77 11.69
C GLY A 43 -20.32 -7.52 11.10
N THR A 44 -20.98 -6.89 10.14
CA THR A 44 -20.46 -5.64 9.54
C THR A 44 -20.92 -4.43 10.36
N CYS A 45 -20.01 -3.51 10.63
CA CYS A 45 -20.33 -2.22 11.23
C CYS A 45 -20.20 -1.10 10.19
N LYS A 46 -20.88 0.02 10.43
CA LYS A 46 -20.70 1.23 9.61
C LYS A 46 -19.38 1.90 9.98
N VAL A 47 -18.50 2.07 9.01
CA VAL A 47 -17.30 2.91 9.17
C VAL A 47 -17.69 4.39 9.27
N ASN A 48 -17.01 5.16 10.12
CA ASN A 48 -17.28 6.59 10.30
C ASN A 48 -17.01 7.40 9.02
N ARG A 49 -16.01 6.98 8.23
CA ARG A 49 -15.67 7.54 6.91
C ARG A 49 -15.13 6.41 6.03
N ALA A 50 -15.59 6.36 4.79
CA ALA A 50 -15.05 5.47 3.77
C ALA A 50 -14.14 6.26 2.82
N GLY A 51 -13.08 5.62 2.34
CA GLY A 51 -12.31 6.14 1.22
C GLY A 51 -13.13 6.14 -0.07
N SER A 52 -12.69 6.90 -1.08
CA SER A 52 -13.22 6.74 -2.44
C SER A 52 -12.82 5.38 -3.00
N TYR A 53 -13.48 4.95 -4.08
CA TYR A 53 -13.08 3.75 -4.84
C TYR A 53 -11.56 3.76 -5.14
N PHE A 54 -11.07 4.87 -5.70
CA PHE A 54 -9.64 5.04 -6.00
C PHE A 54 -8.75 4.98 -4.76
N GLY A 55 -9.18 5.55 -3.63
CA GLY A 55 -8.44 5.45 -2.37
C GLY A 55 -8.35 4.01 -1.86
N GLY A 56 -9.39 3.20 -2.08
CA GLY A 56 -9.38 1.77 -1.78
C GLY A 56 -8.39 0.97 -2.61
N SER A 57 -8.09 1.40 -3.84
CA SER A 57 -7.17 0.70 -4.74
C SER A 57 -5.69 0.97 -4.45
N TYR A 58 -5.32 1.97 -3.64
CA TYR A 58 -3.91 2.31 -3.36
C TYR A 58 -3.01 1.13 -2.93
N PRO A 59 -3.51 0.13 -2.17
CA PRO A 59 -2.68 -0.98 -1.73
C PRO A 59 -2.28 -1.99 -2.82
N VAL A 60 -2.85 -1.89 -4.02
CA VAL A 60 -2.55 -2.79 -5.16
C VAL A 60 -1.66 -2.11 -6.20
N VAL A 61 -0.97 -2.92 -7.00
CA VAL A 61 -0.05 -2.44 -8.04
C VAL A 61 -0.79 -1.55 -9.05
N GLY A 62 -0.39 -0.29 -9.12
CA GLY A 62 -0.96 0.69 -10.04
C GLY A 62 -2.18 1.44 -9.52
N GLY A 63 -2.63 1.19 -8.30
CA GLY A 63 -3.81 1.83 -7.73
C GLY A 63 -3.63 3.33 -7.52
N ILE A 64 -2.38 3.78 -7.28
CA ILE A 64 -2.07 5.21 -7.17
C ILE A 64 -2.21 5.85 -8.55
N LEU A 65 -1.60 5.26 -9.59
CA LEU A 65 -1.70 5.78 -10.97
C LEU A 65 -3.13 5.84 -11.49
N GLU A 66 -3.97 4.87 -11.11
CA GLU A 66 -5.39 4.86 -11.46
C GLU A 66 -6.11 6.09 -10.86
N GLY A 67 -5.87 6.35 -9.57
CA GLY A 67 -6.45 7.50 -8.86
C GLY A 67 -6.03 8.86 -9.39
N ILE A 68 -4.92 8.95 -10.13
CA ILE A 68 -4.46 10.20 -10.78
C ILE A 68 -4.47 10.12 -12.32
N SER A 69 -5.15 9.14 -12.89
CA SER A 69 -5.10 8.81 -14.32
C SER A 69 -5.50 9.97 -15.25
N GLU A 70 -6.51 10.76 -14.88
CA GLU A 70 -6.89 11.97 -15.63
C GLU A 70 -5.78 13.02 -15.67
N THR A 71 -5.05 13.20 -14.55
CA THR A 71 -3.94 14.15 -14.50
C THR A 71 -2.77 13.68 -15.36
N ILE A 72 -2.49 12.37 -15.35
CA ILE A 72 -1.47 11.75 -16.22
C ILE A 72 -1.84 11.97 -17.70
N LYS A 73 -3.08 11.69 -18.08
CA LYS A 73 -3.60 11.90 -19.45
C LYS A 73 -3.48 13.36 -19.87
N ARG A 74 -3.93 14.31 -19.02
CA ARG A 74 -3.86 15.75 -19.30
C ARG A 74 -2.42 16.25 -19.52
N LYS A 75 -1.46 15.64 -18.83
CA LYS A 75 -0.03 15.96 -18.99
C LYS A 75 0.65 15.22 -20.14
N GLY A 76 -0.06 14.35 -20.86
CA GLY A 76 0.50 13.55 -21.95
C GLY A 76 1.56 12.54 -21.50
N LEU A 77 1.47 12.07 -20.26
CA LEU A 77 2.42 11.11 -19.68
C LEU A 77 1.95 9.66 -19.89
N THR A 78 2.89 8.74 -20.01
CA THR A 78 2.65 7.30 -19.92
C THR A 78 2.67 6.83 -18.47
N GLN A 79 2.09 5.66 -18.19
CA GLN A 79 2.07 5.05 -16.85
C GLN A 79 3.02 3.87 -16.81
N LEU A 80 3.83 3.78 -15.76
CA LEU A 80 4.70 2.64 -15.49
C LEU A 80 4.51 2.21 -14.03
N LYS A 81 4.23 0.93 -13.82
CA LYS A 81 3.96 0.34 -12.51
C LYS A 81 5.06 -0.67 -12.23
N ILE A 82 5.83 -0.45 -11.17
CA ILE A 82 6.95 -1.30 -10.79
C ILE A 82 6.75 -1.74 -9.35
N ASP A 83 6.84 -3.04 -9.12
CA ASP A 83 6.80 -3.62 -7.79
C ASP A 83 7.86 -4.71 -7.63
N GLY A 84 8.42 -4.80 -6.43
CA GLY A 84 9.54 -5.69 -6.13
C GLY A 84 10.88 -4.94 -6.09
N LEU A 85 11.73 -5.32 -5.13
CA LEU A 85 12.98 -4.62 -4.85
C LEU A 85 13.92 -4.60 -6.06
N ASP A 86 14.12 -5.76 -6.70
CA ASP A 86 15.07 -5.89 -7.81
C ASP A 86 14.62 -5.07 -9.02
N GLU A 87 13.32 -5.13 -9.33
CA GLU A 87 12.68 -4.37 -10.40
C GLU A 87 12.73 -2.85 -10.14
N CYS A 88 12.59 -2.42 -8.88
CA CYS A 88 12.77 -1.02 -8.50
C CYS A 88 14.21 -0.56 -8.73
N MET A 89 15.20 -1.38 -8.39
CA MET A 89 16.61 -1.05 -8.58
C MET A 89 16.96 -0.94 -10.07
N GLU A 90 16.48 -1.87 -10.90
CA GLU A 90 16.63 -1.83 -12.35
C GLU A 90 16.03 -0.54 -12.94
N LEU A 91 14.80 -0.19 -12.55
CA LEU A 91 14.15 1.06 -12.93
C LEU A 91 15.02 2.28 -12.58
N PHE A 92 15.56 2.34 -11.34
CA PHE A 92 16.36 3.49 -10.92
C PHE A 92 17.66 3.62 -11.69
N GLU A 93 18.29 2.49 -12.08
CA GLU A 93 19.43 2.51 -12.98
C GLU A 93 19.07 3.05 -14.36
N GLU A 94 17.93 2.67 -14.93
CA GLU A 94 17.46 3.22 -16.21
C GLU A 94 17.12 4.71 -16.12
N LEU A 95 16.45 5.13 -15.05
CA LEU A 95 16.17 6.54 -14.80
C LEU A 95 17.46 7.37 -14.69
N SER A 96 18.52 6.82 -14.08
CA SER A 96 19.83 7.50 -14.00
C SER A 96 20.48 7.71 -15.36
N LYS A 97 20.16 6.87 -16.35
CA LYS A 97 20.65 6.96 -17.73
C LYS A 97 19.84 7.94 -18.59
N GLY A 98 18.69 8.42 -18.09
CA GLY A 98 17.81 9.35 -18.79
C GLY A 98 17.05 8.74 -19.98
N THR A 99 16.95 7.41 -20.04
CA THR A 99 16.27 6.69 -21.14
C THR A 99 14.74 6.72 -21.01
N ILE A 100 14.23 6.78 -19.78
CA ILE A 100 12.80 6.85 -19.50
C ILE A 100 12.37 8.32 -19.46
N THR A 101 11.53 8.73 -20.41
CA THR A 101 11.04 10.10 -20.54
C THR A 101 9.52 10.12 -20.76
N GLY A 102 8.85 11.18 -20.30
CA GLY A 102 7.40 11.31 -20.48
C GLY A 102 6.58 10.27 -19.72
N THR A 103 7.06 9.79 -18.57
CA THR A 103 6.44 8.70 -17.80
C THR A 103 6.19 9.09 -16.35
N CYS A 104 5.01 8.75 -15.83
CA CYS A 104 4.71 8.76 -14.41
C CYS A 104 4.88 7.33 -13.88
N VAL A 105 5.79 7.16 -12.92
CA VAL A 105 6.15 5.85 -12.40
C VAL A 105 5.62 5.69 -10.97
N GLU A 106 4.88 4.60 -10.73
CA GLU A 106 4.55 4.12 -9.39
C GLU A 106 5.53 3.01 -9.02
N VAL A 107 6.15 3.14 -7.84
CA VAL A 107 7.24 2.26 -7.39
C VAL A 107 6.89 1.71 -6.02
N SER A 108 6.84 0.38 -5.91
CA SER A 108 6.52 -0.34 -4.68
C SER A 108 7.58 -1.38 -4.35
N VAL A 109 8.31 -1.25 -3.24
CA VAL A 109 9.38 -2.21 -2.90
C VAL A 109 8.86 -3.63 -2.65
N CYS A 110 7.67 -3.76 -2.05
CA CYS A 110 7.05 -5.06 -1.84
C CYS A 110 6.42 -5.57 -3.14
N ARG A 111 6.65 -6.85 -3.46
CA ARG A 111 5.91 -7.53 -4.53
C ARG A 111 4.41 -7.50 -4.21
N LYS A 112 3.61 -7.22 -5.23
CA LYS A 112 2.17 -6.97 -5.17
C LYS A 112 1.80 -5.71 -4.37
N SER A 113 2.69 -4.73 -4.25
CA SER A 113 2.45 -3.49 -3.49
C SER A 113 2.11 -3.78 -2.00
N CYS A 114 1.40 -2.87 -1.34
CA CYS A 114 1.12 -2.95 0.10
C CYS A 114 0.32 -4.19 0.49
N VAL A 115 -0.54 -4.72 -0.40
CA VAL A 115 -1.29 -5.96 -0.12
C VAL A 115 -0.37 -7.19 0.03
N GLY A 116 0.83 -7.16 -0.57
CA GLY A 116 1.89 -8.15 -0.37
C GLY A 116 2.91 -7.78 0.71
N GLY A 117 2.63 -6.77 1.53
CA GLY A 117 3.54 -6.31 2.58
C GLY A 117 3.84 -7.39 3.63
N PRO A 118 5.02 -7.31 4.29
CA PRO A 118 5.54 -8.36 5.16
C PRO A 118 4.74 -8.60 6.44
N SER A 119 3.97 -7.60 6.89
CA SER A 119 3.18 -7.68 8.12
C SER A 119 1.68 -7.68 7.84
N GLY A 120 1.30 -8.45 6.83
CA GLY A 120 -0.08 -8.69 6.43
C GLY A 120 -0.58 -10.04 6.90
N SER A 121 -0.18 -10.54 8.06
CA SER A 121 -0.57 -11.88 8.50
C SER A 121 -2.09 -12.01 8.50
N ASN A 122 -2.54 -12.95 7.72
CA ASN A 122 -3.83 -13.59 7.83
C ASN A 122 -3.54 -14.94 7.20
N VAL A 123 -3.22 -15.91 8.06
CA VAL A 123 -2.79 -17.27 7.70
C VAL A 123 -3.84 -17.97 6.82
N SER A 124 -5.07 -17.45 6.80
CA SER A 124 -6.24 -17.95 6.06
C SER A 124 -6.39 -17.42 4.63
N SER A 125 -5.74 -16.33 4.22
CA SER A 125 -5.98 -15.70 2.91
C SER A 125 -4.71 -15.37 2.13
N SER A 126 -4.66 -15.88 0.90
CA SER A 126 -3.59 -15.56 -0.05
C SER A 126 -3.65 -14.07 -0.45
N THR A 127 -2.52 -13.49 -0.85
CA THR A 127 -2.50 -12.12 -1.40
C THR A 127 -3.50 -11.93 -2.54
N PHE A 128 -3.68 -12.95 -3.39
CA PHE A 128 -4.61 -12.88 -4.52
C PHE A 128 -6.08 -12.89 -4.08
N SER A 129 -6.41 -13.63 -3.01
CA SER A 129 -7.74 -13.61 -2.40
C SER A 129 -8.08 -12.20 -1.89
N ARG A 130 -7.08 -11.48 -1.36
CA ARG A 130 -7.24 -10.09 -0.90
C ARG A 130 -7.40 -9.11 -2.06
N VAL A 131 -6.70 -9.33 -3.17
CA VAL A 131 -6.85 -8.51 -4.37
C VAL A 131 -8.24 -8.71 -5.02
N GLN A 132 -8.78 -9.93 -5.00
CA GLN A 132 -10.08 -10.23 -5.61
C GLN A 132 -11.26 -9.50 -4.96
N ILE A 133 -11.15 -9.13 -3.68
CA ILE A 133 -12.22 -8.49 -2.91
C ILE A 133 -12.13 -6.96 -2.87
N LEU A 134 -11.10 -6.37 -3.48
CA LEU A 134 -10.92 -4.92 -3.65
C LEU A 134 -11.63 -4.45 -4.92
#